data_AF-A0A2W4TK89-F1
#
_entry.id   AF-A0A2W4TK89-F1
#
_cell.length_a   1.000
_cell.length_b   1.000
_cell.length_c   1.000
_cell.angle_alpha   90.00
_cell.angle_beta   90.00
_cell.angle_gamma   90.00
#
_symmetry.space_group_name_H-M   'P 1'
#
loop_
_entity.id
_entity.type
_entity.pdbx_description
1 polymer ?
#
loop_
_entity_poly.entity_id
_entity_poly.type
_entity_poly.pdbx_seq_one_letter_code
_entity_poly.pdbx_strand_id
1 'polypeptide(L)'
;MADFLLRDIDERVAERIKEIARQKGWPLNDVMLMLLKQALGIIEPEPAPVPGDIARLTGAWNDDEARAFEEAMAAMSNLPDDAPSYLVEEDRRKNDRRKTESGG
;
A
#
# COMPACT_ATOMS: atom_id res chain seq x y z
N MET A 1 -24.29 -28.89 -12.48
CA MET A 1 -22.94 -28.72 -13.06
C MET A 1 -23.16 -28.07 -14.41
N ALA A 2 -22.79 -26.81 -14.53
CA ALA A 2 -22.88 -26.07 -15.78
C ALA A 2 -21.43 -25.73 -16.14
N ASP A 3 -21.01 -26.15 -17.33
CA ASP A 3 -19.67 -25.86 -17.82
C ASP A 3 -19.70 -24.52 -18.53
N PHE A 4 -18.85 -23.61 -18.09
CA PHE A 4 -18.69 -22.30 -18.71
C PHE A 4 -17.31 -22.24 -19.36
N LEU A 5 -17.28 -21.86 -20.63
CA LEU A 5 -16.06 -21.54 -21.33
C LEU A 5 -15.96 -20.02 -21.46
N LEU A 6 -14.98 -19.44 -20.78
CA LEU A 6 -14.69 -18.02 -20.88
C LEU A 6 -13.74 -17.80 -22.08
N ARG A 7 -14.19 -16.99 -23.05
CA ARG A 7 -13.45 -16.63 -24.27
C ARG A 7 -13.24 -15.12 -24.32
N ASP A 8 -12.35 -14.68 -25.22
CA ASP A 8 -12.10 -13.26 -25.51
C ASP A 8 -11.68 -12.45 -24.27
N ILE A 9 -10.99 -13.09 -23.34
CA ILE A 9 -10.39 -12.38 -22.20
C ILE A 9 -9.11 -11.68 -22.66
N ASP A 10 -8.95 -10.44 -22.21
CA ASP A 10 -7.71 -9.70 -22.39
C ASP A 10 -6.57 -10.41 -21.63
N GLU A 11 -5.38 -10.42 -22.23
CA GLU A 11 -4.19 -11.06 -21.66
C GLU A 11 -3.87 -10.54 -20.25
N ARG A 12 -4.04 -9.23 -20.02
CA ARG A 12 -3.80 -8.61 -18.71
C ARG A 12 -4.75 -9.16 -17.65
N VAL A 13 -6.00 -9.45 -18.02
CA VAL A 13 -6.99 -10.05 -17.11
C VAL A 13 -6.59 -11.48 -16.80
N ALA A 14 -6.21 -12.25 -17.83
CA ALA A 14 -5.75 -13.63 -17.67
C ALA A 14 -4.54 -13.73 -16.74
N GLU A 15 -3.53 -12.89 -16.95
CA GLU A 15 -2.34 -12.84 -16.08
C GLU A 15 -2.69 -12.45 -14.65
N ARG A 16 -3.58 -11.46 -14.47
CA ARG A 16 -3.99 -11.05 -13.12
C ARG A 16 -4.66 -12.17 -12.34
N ILE A 17 -5.51 -12.97 -13.00
CA ILE A 17 -6.16 -14.13 -12.37
C ILE A 17 -5.11 -15.18 -11.98
N LYS A 18 -4.14 -15.45 -12.87
CA LYS A 18 -3.05 -16.40 -12.59
C LYS A 18 -2.19 -15.95 -11.41
N GLU A 19 -1.88 -14.66 -11.31
CA GLU A 19 -1.16 -14.09 -10.16
C GLU A 19 -1.92 -14.33 -8.85
N ILE A 20 -3.23 -14.05 -8.82
CA ILE A 20 -4.06 -14.28 -7.64
C ILE A 20 -4.03 -15.77 -7.25
N ALA A 21 -4.11 -16.68 -8.22
CA ALA A 21 -3.99 -18.12 -7.98
C ALA A 21 -2.63 -18.51 -7.39
N ARG A 22 -1.53 -17.94 -7.91
CA ARG A 22 -0.18 -18.16 -7.37
C ARG A 22 -0.03 -17.63 -5.95
N GLN A 23 -0.52 -16.41 -5.67
CA GLN A 23 -0.45 -15.78 -4.35
C GLN A 23 -1.23 -16.56 -3.30
N LYS A 24 -2.40 -17.11 -3.65
CA LYS A 24 -3.23 -17.93 -2.75
C LYS A 24 -2.83 -19.41 -2.70
N GLY A 25 -2.08 -19.90 -3.68
CA GLY A 25 -1.79 -21.33 -3.84
C GLY A 25 -3.03 -22.15 -4.23
N TRP A 26 -4.03 -21.53 -4.85
CA TRP A 26 -5.31 -22.16 -5.18
C TRP A 26 -5.38 -22.59 -6.65
N PRO A 27 -6.18 -23.63 -6.99
CA PRO A 27 -6.49 -23.96 -8.38
C PRO A 27 -7.16 -22.78 -9.10
N LEU A 28 -6.83 -22.59 -10.38
CA LEU A 28 -7.35 -21.48 -11.19
C LEU A 28 -8.89 -21.45 -11.22
N ASN A 29 -9.53 -22.61 -11.31
CA ASN A 29 -10.99 -22.73 -11.28
C ASN A 29 -11.60 -22.18 -9.99
N ASP A 30 -10.99 -22.47 -8.84
CA ASP A 30 -11.51 -22.05 -7.54
C ASP A 30 -11.37 -20.53 -7.37
N VAL A 31 -10.28 -19.96 -7.88
CA VAL A 31 -10.11 -18.51 -7.97
C VAL A 31 -11.15 -17.88 -8.87
N MET A 32 -11.43 -18.45 -10.05
CA MET A 32 -12.47 -17.95 -10.95
C MET A 32 -13.85 -17.96 -10.29
N LEU A 33 -14.20 -19.06 -9.60
CA LEU A 33 -15.46 -19.16 -8.87
C LEU A 33 -15.55 -18.15 -7.72
N MET A 34 -14.46 -17.93 -6.99
CA MET A 34 -14.38 -16.92 -5.94
C MET A 34 -14.62 -15.51 -6.52
N LEU A 35 -13.90 -15.15 -7.59
CA LEU A 35 -14.03 -13.85 -8.25
C LEU A 35 -15.45 -13.61 -8.78
N LEU A 36 -16.07 -14.63 -9.38
CA LEU A 36 -17.46 -14.55 -9.84
C LEU A 36 -18.43 -14.33 -8.68
N LYS A 37 -18.26 -15.05 -7.57
CA LYS A 37 -19.09 -14.86 -6.36
C LYS A 37 -18.93 -13.46 -5.78
N GLN A 38 -17.72 -12.91 -5.76
CA GLN A 38 -17.45 -11.54 -5.32
C GLN A 38 -18.10 -10.51 -6.24
N ALA A 39 -17.94 -10.66 -7.55
CA ALA A 39 -18.53 -9.77 -8.55
C ALA A 39 -20.07 -9.77 -8.50
N LEU A 40 -20.67 -10.90 -8.13
CA LEU A 40 -22.12 -11.05 -7.93
C LEU A 40 -22.58 -10.65 -6.51
N GLY A 41 -21.67 -10.24 -5.62
CA GLY A 41 -21.99 -9.85 -4.24
C GLY A 41 -22.45 -11.00 -3.35
N ILE A 42 -22.18 -12.26 -3.73
CA ILE A 42 -22.53 -13.47 -2.95
C ILE A 42 -21.57 -13.66 -1.78
N ILE A 43 -20.31 -13.26 -1.97
CA ILE A 43 -19.29 -13.25 -0.92
C ILE A 43 -18.66 -11.86 -0.86
N GLU A 44 -18.37 -11.39 0.35
CA GLU A 44 -17.66 -10.11 0.52
C GLU A 44 -16.22 -10.23 0.01
N PRO A 45 -15.70 -9.19 -0.69
CA PRO A 45 -14.30 -9.17 -1.08
C PRO A 45 -13.41 -9.13 0.16
N GLU A 46 -12.27 -9.83 0.10
CA GLU A 46 -11.26 -9.70 1.14
C GLU A 46 -10.86 -8.22 1.28
N PRO A 47 -10.72 -7.71 2.52
CA PRO A 47 -10.32 -6.32 2.74
C PRO A 47 -9.02 -6.05 2.00
N ALA A 48 -8.92 -4.86 1.40
CA ALA A 48 -7.69 -4.46 0.74
C ALA A 48 -6.52 -4.55 1.74
N PRO A 49 -5.36 -5.10 1.34
CA PRO A 49 -4.18 -5.11 2.20
C PRO A 49 -3.91 -3.67 2.65
N VAL A 50 -3.69 -3.51 3.96
CA VAL A 50 -3.55 -2.20 4.61
C VAL A 50 -2.44 -1.41 3.90
N PRO A 51 -2.67 -0.14 3.51
CA PRO A 51 -1.64 0.71 2.95
C PRO A 51 -0.46 0.84 3.93
N GLY A 52 0.63 0.14 3.61
CA GLY A 52 1.78 -0.13 4.48
C GLY A 52 2.61 -1.30 3.93
N ASP A 53 1.95 -2.20 3.19
CA ASP A 53 2.51 -3.38 2.54
C ASP A 53 3.36 -3.10 1.27
N ILE A 54 4.04 -1.94 1.19
CA ILE A 54 4.94 -1.63 0.06
C ILE A 54 6.04 -2.70 -0.05
N ALA A 55 6.52 -3.23 1.07
CA ALA A 55 7.50 -4.32 1.11
C ALA A 55 6.96 -5.64 0.53
N ARG A 56 5.66 -5.93 0.73
CA ARG A 56 4.99 -7.15 0.26
C ARG A 56 4.65 -7.05 -1.23
N LEU A 57 4.37 -5.85 -1.74
CA LEU A 57 4.16 -5.59 -3.18
C LEU A 57 5.42 -5.81 -4.03
N THR A 58 6.61 -5.64 -3.45
CA THR A 58 7.89 -5.85 -4.17
C THR A 58 8.49 -7.24 -3.97
N GLY A 59 7.84 -8.14 -3.21
CA GLY A 59 8.31 -9.51 -2.97
C GLY A 59 9.74 -9.60 -2.39
N ALA A 60 10.25 -8.49 -1.84
CA ALA A 60 11.64 -8.37 -1.48
C ALA A 60 11.92 -8.91 -0.08
N TRP A 61 10.95 -8.80 0.83
CA TRP A 61 11.16 -9.02 2.26
C TRP A 61 10.24 -10.09 2.83
N ASN A 62 10.79 -10.94 3.70
CA ASN A 62 10.02 -11.90 4.50
C ASN A 62 9.36 -11.21 5.71
N ASP A 63 8.48 -11.94 6.44
CA ASP A 63 7.72 -11.36 7.55
C ASP A 63 8.61 -10.85 8.70
N ASP A 64 9.77 -11.46 8.93
CA ASP A 64 10.72 -11.01 9.96
C ASP A 64 11.42 -9.70 9.58
N GLU A 65 11.78 -9.54 8.29
CA GLU A 65 12.37 -8.32 7.74
C GLU A 65 11.38 -7.16 7.73
N ALA A 66 10.12 -7.41 7.37
CA ALA A 66 9.05 -6.42 7.42
C ALA A 66 8.84 -5.92 8.86
N ARG A 67 8.77 -6.83 9.84
CA ARG A 67 8.62 -6.48 11.27
C ARG A 67 9.81 -5.65 11.78
N ALA A 68 11.04 -6.05 11.43
CA ALA A 68 12.23 -5.32 11.86
C ALA A 68 12.26 -3.89 11.30
N PHE A 69 11.78 -3.68 10.08
CA PHE A 69 11.69 -2.36 9.49
C PHE A 69 10.61 -1.49 10.12
N GLU A 70 9.42 -2.05 10.39
CA GLU A 70 8.37 -1.33 11.12
C GLU A 70 8.86 -0.86 12.49
N GLU A 71 9.60 -1.71 13.21
CA GLU A 71 10.19 -1.37 14.51
C GLU A 71 11.23 -0.23 14.38
N ALA A 72 12.07 -0.26 13.35
CA ALA A 72 13.04 0.80 13.08
C ALA A 72 12.36 2.14 12.74
N MET A 73 11.33 2.12 11.90
CA MET A 73 10.56 3.32 11.55
C MET A 73 9.81 3.89 12.76
N ALA A 74 9.24 3.03 13.61
CA ALA A 74 8.62 3.45 14.86
C ALA A 74 9.64 4.12 15.80
N ALA A 75 10.86 3.58 15.91
CA ALA A 75 11.92 4.21 16.70
C ALA A 75 12.31 5.61 16.17
N MET A 76 12.30 5.81 14.85
CA MET A 76 12.61 7.10 14.23
C MET A 76 11.52 8.16 14.43
N SER A 77 10.25 7.75 14.60
CA SER A 77 9.12 8.68 14.77
C SER A 77 9.14 9.51 16.06
N ASN A 78 9.92 9.10 17.06
CA ASN A 78 10.12 9.83 18.32
C ASN A 78 11.33 10.77 18.29
N LEU A 79 12.01 10.91 17.16
CA LEU A 79 13.10 11.86 17.04
C LEU A 79 12.53 13.29 16.97
N PRO A 80 13.17 14.27 17.64
CA PRO A 80 12.87 15.67 17.41
C PRO A 80 13.05 16.00 15.94
N ASP A 81 12.28 16.97 15.43
CA ASP A 81 12.42 17.46 14.06
C ASP A 81 13.85 17.96 13.85
N ASP A 82 14.67 17.16 13.18
CA ASP A 82 16.06 17.49 12.81
C ASP A 82 16.05 18.36 11.55
N ALA A 83 15.20 19.39 11.57
CA ALA A 83 15.11 20.37 10.52
C ALA A 83 16.49 21.02 10.40
N PRO A 84 17.15 20.95 9.23
CA PRO A 84 18.49 21.48 9.07
C PRO A 84 18.52 22.96 9.43
N SER A 85 19.62 23.38 10.08
CA SER A 85 19.74 24.72 10.70
C SER A 85 19.40 25.90 9.79
N TYR A 86 19.56 25.74 8.48
CA TYR A 86 19.19 26.76 7.49
C TYR A 86 17.67 26.97 7.35
N LEU A 87 16.82 25.97 7.65
CA LEU A 87 15.36 26.14 7.67
C LEU A 87 14.90 26.89 8.93
N VAL A 88 15.56 26.65 10.07
CA VAL A 88 15.29 27.36 11.34
C VAL A 88 15.61 28.86 11.23
N GLU A 89 16.68 29.20 10.49
CA GLU A 89 17.05 30.58 10.18
C GLU A 89 16.01 31.30 9.32
N GLU A 90 15.41 30.64 8.33
CA GLU A 90 14.39 31.23 7.47
C GLU A 90 13.10 31.56 8.24
N ASP A 91 12.66 30.67 9.12
CA ASP A 91 11.46 30.91 9.93
C ASP A 91 11.66 32.03 10.94
N ARG A 92 12.84 32.13 11.56
CA ARG A 92 13.21 33.27 12.41
C ARG A 92 13.17 34.59 11.63
N ARG A 93 13.77 34.63 10.43
CA ARG A 93 13.78 35.84 9.57
C ARG A 93 12.38 36.24 9.12
N LYS A 94 11.51 35.27 8.78
CA LYS A 94 10.10 35.53 8.42
C LYS A 94 9.28 36.05 9.60
N ASN A 95 9.58 35.59 10.81
CA ASN A 95 8.87 36.02 12.01
C ASN A 95 9.29 37.45 12.44
N ASP A 96 10.57 37.78 12.32
CA ASP A 96 11.07 39.14 12.59
C ASP A 96 10.52 40.16 11.59
N ARG A 97 10.44 39.82 10.29
CA ARG A 97 9.82 40.69 9.28
C ARG A 97 8.34 40.97 9.55
N ARG A 98 7.59 39.95 9.98
CA ARG A 98 6.17 40.10 10.34
C ARG A 98 5.98 40.99 11.57
N LYS A 99 6.89 40.94 12.55
CA LYS A 99 6.87 41.83 13.73
C LYS A 99 7.19 43.29 13.39
N THR A 100 8.08 43.54 12.43
CA THR A 100 8.42 44.91 12.01
C THR A 100 7.31 45.58 11.19
N GLU A 101 6.47 44.81 10.51
CA GLU A 101 5.36 45.33 9.69
C GLU A 101 4.07 45.57 10.49
N SER A 102 3.94 45.05 11.71
CA SER A 102 2.74 45.17 12.55
C SER A 102 2.85 46.18 13.70
N GLY A 103 3.96 46.93 13.76
CA GLY A 103 4.21 47.98 14.76
C GLY A 103 4.34 49.41 14.21
N GLY A 104 3.85 49.68 12.99
CA GLY A 104 3.83 51.00 12.34
C GLY A 104 2.46 51.66 12.35
#